data_AF-A0AAD1Y3X0-F1
#
_entry.id   AF-A0AAD1Y3X0-F1
#
_cell.length_a   1.000
_cell.length_b   1.000
_cell.length_c   1.000
_cell.angle_alpha   90.00
_cell.angle_beta   90.00
_cell.angle_gamma   90.00
#
_symmetry.space_group_name_H-M   'P 1'
#
loop_
_entity.id
_entity.type
_entity.pdbx_description
1 polymer ?
#
loop_
_entity_poly.entity_id
_entity_poly.type
_entity_poly.pdbx_seq_one_letter_code
_entity_poly.pdbx_strand_id
1 'polypeptide(L)'
;MRSFKLNYLLQDILTIETQDDQNLQTALDILGELVKFNKRNILLLEAQIRPSDMQKFLNKCLSHLIDSNVFLRSILLAMLKCQASEPSQEGLFNADKGFIKNSKICSFVSTKIPEIINDIQSNLTVERISQTILSCLNTVIITIKFISSCCPKNRKVGHGKINSRISRDKIKLHLSTQKLGVLLLQ
;
A
#
# COMPACT_ATOMS: atom_id res chain seq x y z
N MET A 1 9.99 26.18 5.05
CA MET A 1 11.18 25.70 4.30
C MET A 1 11.22 24.17 4.11
N ARG A 2 10.09 23.45 3.96
CA ARG A 2 10.05 21.96 3.79
C ARG A 2 9.51 21.49 2.43
N SER A 3 8.86 22.35 1.65
CA SER A 3 8.26 22.01 0.35
C SER A 3 9.28 21.79 -0.78
N PHE A 4 10.44 22.46 -0.73
CA PHE A 4 11.40 22.42 -1.83
C PHE A 4 11.99 21.03 -2.06
N LYS A 5 12.24 20.24 -1.01
CA LYS A 5 12.90 18.91 -1.12
C LYS A 5 12.00 17.80 -1.70
N LEU A 6 10.68 17.89 -1.53
CA LEU A 6 9.76 16.86 -2.01
C LEU A 6 9.58 16.92 -3.53
N ASN A 7 9.62 18.12 -4.11
CA ASN A 7 9.49 18.30 -5.56
C ASN A 7 10.69 17.74 -6.33
N TYR A 8 11.93 17.91 -5.82
CA TYR A 8 13.10 17.28 -6.43
C TYR A 8 12.99 15.76 -6.39
N LEU A 9 12.65 15.18 -5.22
CA LEU A 9 12.49 13.75 -5.07
C LEU A 9 11.42 13.18 -6.02
N LEU A 10 10.31 13.89 -6.21
CA LEU A 10 9.27 13.53 -7.17
C LEU A 10 9.75 13.61 -8.62
N GLN A 11 10.49 14.66 -8.99
CA GLN A 11 11.05 14.77 -10.33
C GLN A 11 12.05 13.66 -10.60
N ASP A 12 12.95 13.37 -9.65
CA ASP A 12 13.91 12.28 -9.75
C ASP A 12 13.19 10.94 -9.96
N ILE A 13 12.15 10.64 -9.17
CA ILE A 13 11.35 9.43 -9.37
C ILE A 13 10.69 9.43 -10.75
N LEU A 14 10.26 10.56 -11.30
CA LEU A 14 9.61 10.62 -12.60
C LEU A 14 10.59 10.55 -13.79
N THR A 15 11.86 10.87 -13.58
CA THR A 15 12.91 10.95 -14.61
C THR A 15 13.87 9.76 -14.63
N ILE A 16 14.09 9.08 -13.49
CA ILE A 16 14.98 7.91 -13.43
C ILE A 16 14.51 6.86 -14.45
N GLU A 17 15.36 6.49 -15.39
CA GLU A 17 15.06 5.38 -16.32
C GLU A 17 15.42 4.05 -15.65
N THR A 18 14.86 2.95 -16.16
CA THR A 18 14.89 1.61 -15.55
C THR A 18 16.28 0.94 -15.49
N GLN A 19 17.36 1.71 -15.68
CA GLN A 19 18.74 1.22 -15.61
C GLN A 19 19.45 1.64 -14.31
N ASP A 20 18.86 2.56 -13.53
CA ASP A 20 19.40 3.10 -12.27
C ASP A 20 18.55 2.68 -11.05
N ASP A 21 18.35 1.36 -10.90
CA ASP A 21 17.40 0.76 -9.94
C ASP A 21 17.68 1.17 -8.47
N GLN A 22 18.95 1.34 -8.08
CA GLN A 22 19.31 1.74 -6.70
C GLN A 22 18.84 3.16 -6.34
N ASN A 23 18.85 4.08 -7.31
CA ASN A 23 18.41 5.46 -7.08
C ASN A 23 16.90 5.53 -6.91
N LEU A 24 16.15 4.72 -7.69
CA LEU A 24 14.70 4.63 -7.58
C LEU A 24 14.27 4.05 -6.24
N GLN A 25 14.87 2.93 -5.82
CA GLN A 25 14.57 2.30 -4.54
C GLN A 25 14.82 3.25 -3.38
N THR A 26 15.97 3.92 -3.36
CA THR A 26 16.33 4.87 -2.30
C THR A 26 15.33 6.04 -2.25
N ALA A 27 14.94 6.57 -3.40
CA ALA A 27 13.98 7.67 -3.48
C ALA A 27 12.59 7.27 -2.96
N LEU A 28 12.14 6.06 -3.31
CA LEU A 28 10.86 5.51 -2.85
C LEU A 28 10.90 5.13 -1.37
N ASP A 29 12.02 4.65 -0.84
CA ASP A 29 12.21 4.38 0.60
C ASP A 29 12.08 5.67 1.42
N ILE A 30 12.70 6.76 0.97
CA ILE A 30 12.58 8.09 1.60
C ILE A 30 11.12 8.56 1.57
N LEU A 31 10.45 8.46 0.42
CA LEU A 31 9.02 8.78 0.33
C LEU A 31 8.20 7.91 1.28
N GLY A 32 8.51 6.63 1.38
CA GLY A 32 7.88 5.67 2.28
C GLY A 32 7.94 6.13 3.73
N GLU A 33 9.14 6.44 4.22
CA GLU A 33 9.31 6.92 5.60
C GLU A 33 8.63 8.28 5.83
N LEU A 34 8.54 9.16 4.83
CA LEU A 34 7.79 10.42 4.95
C LEU A 34 6.28 10.20 5.11
N VAL A 35 5.68 9.24 4.41
CA VAL A 35 4.22 9.04 4.41
C VAL A 35 3.73 8.04 5.47
N LYS A 36 4.63 7.21 6.00
CA LYS A 36 4.35 6.15 6.96
C LYS A 36 3.57 6.67 8.17
N PHE A 37 2.41 6.06 8.43
CA PHE A 37 1.50 6.42 9.53
C PHE A 37 1.06 7.90 9.57
N ASN A 38 1.21 8.64 8.46
CA ASN A 38 0.96 10.07 8.41
C ASN A 38 0.11 10.47 7.19
N LYS A 39 -1.22 10.51 7.38
CA LYS A 39 -2.17 10.92 6.35
C LYS A 39 -1.94 12.34 5.82
N ARG A 40 -1.43 13.26 6.65
CA ARG A 40 -1.18 14.66 6.22
C ARG A 40 -0.05 14.70 5.20
N ASN A 41 1.00 13.90 5.40
CA ASN A 41 2.11 13.81 4.46
C ASN A 41 1.70 13.18 3.14
N ILE A 42 0.74 12.24 3.12
CA ILE A 42 0.15 11.71 1.88
C ILE A 42 -0.57 12.82 1.11
N LEU A 43 -1.41 13.61 1.78
CA LEU A 43 -2.13 14.72 1.12
C LEU A 43 -1.18 15.81 0.62
N LEU A 44 -0.11 16.11 1.38
CA LEU A 44 0.94 17.03 0.95
C LEU A 44 1.68 16.50 -0.27
N LEU A 45 2.01 15.21 -0.30
CA LEU A 45 2.59 14.55 -1.47
C LEU A 45 1.68 14.68 -2.69
N GLU A 46 0.39 14.39 -2.54
CA GLU A 46 -0.59 14.54 -3.62
C GLU A 46 -0.68 15.96 -4.15
N ALA A 47 -0.62 16.95 -3.26
CA ALA A 47 -0.66 18.36 -3.63
C ALA A 47 0.60 18.84 -4.35
N GLN A 48 1.74 18.14 -4.19
CA GLN A 48 2.98 18.46 -4.90
C GLN A 48 3.09 17.79 -6.27
N ILE A 49 2.35 16.70 -6.51
CA ILE A 49 2.36 16.01 -7.80
C ILE A 49 1.40 16.72 -8.77
N ARG A 50 1.91 17.13 -9.94
CA ARG A 50 1.05 17.70 -10.99
C ARG A 50 0.00 16.66 -11.42
N PRO A 51 -1.25 17.08 -11.72
CA PRO A 51 -2.30 16.14 -12.15
C PRO A 51 -1.89 15.23 -13.33
N SER A 52 -1.10 15.76 -14.28
CA SER A 52 -0.55 15.01 -15.42
C SER A 52 0.41 13.89 -15.01
N ASP A 53 1.13 14.09 -13.90
CA ASP A 53 2.22 13.22 -13.47
C ASP A 53 1.74 12.17 -12.45
N MET A 54 0.57 12.38 -11.84
CA MET A 54 0.00 11.48 -10.84
C MET A 54 -0.12 10.05 -11.35
N GLN A 55 -0.71 9.88 -12.54
CA GLN A 55 -0.87 8.54 -13.11
C GLN A 55 0.48 7.92 -13.49
N LYS A 56 1.42 8.73 -14.00
CA LYS A 56 2.78 8.29 -14.35
C LYS A 56 3.53 7.79 -13.12
N PHE A 57 3.50 8.57 -12.03
CA PHE A 57 4.10 8.20 -10.74
C PHE A 57 3.54 6.88 -10.21
N LEU A 58 2.21 6.77 -10.15
CA LEU A 58 1.53 5.59 -9.61
C LEU A 58 1.79 4.33 -10.45
N ASN A 59 1.76 4.45 -11.78
CA ASN A 59 2.09 3.35 -12.68
C ASN A 59 3.57 2.94 -12.53
N LYS A 60 4.48 3.89 -12.34
CA LYS A 60 5.89 3.59 -12.12
C LYS A 60 6.12 2.80 -10.84
N CYS A 61 5.41 3.14 -9.76
CA CYS A 61 5.44 2.36 -8.52
C CYS A 61 4.98 0.91 -8.75
N LEU A 62 3.95 0.68 -9.59
CA LEU A 62 3.48 -0.67 -9.91
C LEU A 62 4.38 -1.44 -10.88
N SER A 63 5.10 -0.77 -11.77
CA SER A 63 6.02 -1.46 -12.67
C SER A 63 7.34 -1.83 -11.97
N HIS A 64 7.64 -1.21 -10.82
CA HIS A 64 8.84 -1.46 -10.00
C HIS A 64 8.43 -1.87 -8.59
N LEU A 65 7.61 -2.91 -8.45
CA LEU A 65 7.05 -3.31 -7.16
C LEU A 65 8.09 -3.75 -6.13
N ILE A 66 9.21 -4.31 -6.60
CA ILE A 66 10.31 -4.69 -5.72
C ILE A 66 10.91 -3.43 -5.08
N ASP A 67 11.14 -2.38 -5.84
CA ASP A 67 11.73 -1.13 -5.33
C ASP A 67 10.71 -0.29 -4.56
N SER A 68 9.44 -0.31 -4.98
CA SER A 68 8.38 0.49 -4.38
C SER A 68 7.72 -0.17 -3.16
N ASN A 69 8.13 -1.39 -2.79
CA ASN A 69 7.45 -2.19 -1.76
C ASN A 69 7.34 -1.44 -0.42
N VAL A 70 8.38 -0.70 -0.01
CA VAL A 70 8.42 0.04 1.25
C VAL A 70 7.48 1.24 1.20
N PHE A 71 7.45 1.96 0.08
CA PHE A 71 6.52 3.06 -0.15
C PHE A 71 5.07 2.59 -0.08
N LEU A 72 4.71 1.56 -0.86
CA LEU A 72 3.36 1.00 -0.89
C LEU A 72 2.91 0.47 0.47
N ARG A 73 3.80 -0.25 1.18
CA ARG A 73 3.57 -0.69 2.56
C ARG A 73 3.29 0.49 3.49
N SER A 74 4.04 1.59 3.35
CA SER A 74 3.88 2.78 4.17
C SER A 74 2.54 3.48 3.94
N ILE A 75 2.05 3.51 2.69
CA ILE A 75 0.69 3.96 2.35
C ILE A 75 -0.36 3.07 3.02
N LEU A 76 -0.25 1.74 2.89
CA LEU A 76 -1.18 0.79 3.51
C LEU A 76 -1.21 0.91 5.04
N LEU A 77 -0.05 1.10 5.67
CA LEU A 77 0.08 1.34 7.11
C LEU A 77 -0.62 2.64 7.55
N ALA A 78 -0.46 3.72 6.78
CA ALA A 78 -1.18 4.96 7.04
C ALA A 78 -2.70 4.79 6.91
N MET A 79 -3.16 4.05 5.89
CA MET A 79 -4.57 3.71 5.70
C MET A 79 -5.12 2.87 6.85
N LEU A 80 -4.38 1.85 7.29
CA LEU A 80 -4.71 1.01 8.46
C LEU A 80 -4.86 1.86 9.73
N LYS A 81 -3.91 2.76 10.00
CA LYS A 81 -3.97 3.64 11.17
C LYS A 81 -5.21 4.55 11.14
N CYS A 82 -5.57 5.07 9.96
CA CYS A 82 -6.78 5.89 9.79
C CYS A 82 -8.06 5.10 10.07
N GLN A 83 -8.10 3.80 9.74
CA GLN A 83 -9.25 2.94 10.02
C GLN A 83 -9.34 2.52 11.49
N ALA A 84 -8.20 2.35 12.16
CA ALA A 84 -8.12 1.89 13.54
C ALA A 84 -8.37 3.00 14.58
N SER A 85 -8.28 4.28 14.16
CA SER A 85 -8.51 5.41 15.06
C SER A 85 -10.00 5.51 15.41
N GLU A 86 -10.35 5.28 16.67
CA GLU A 86 -11.69 5.63 17.19
C GLU A 86 -11.94 7.14 17.01
N PRO A 87 -13.20 7.59 16.86
CA PRO A 87 -13.51 9.01 16.78
C PRO A 87 -13.17 9.70 18.12
N SER A 88 -11.95 10.23 18.23
CA SER A 88 -11.53 11.06 19.37
C SER A 88 -12.26 12.41 19.34
N GLN A 89 -12.82 12.82 20.47
CA GLN A 89 -13.68 14.01 20.64
C GLN A 89 -12.94 15.37 20.63
N GLU A 90 -11.65 15.44 20.33
CA GLU A 90 -10.91 16.70 20.36
C GLU A 90 -10.50 17.17 18.96
N GLY A 91 -11.10 18.29 18.54
CA GLY A 91 -10.51 19.33 17.69
C GLY A 91 -9.88 18.88 16.36
N LEU A 92 -10.57 19.17 15.25
CA LEU A 92 -10.04 19.26 13.88
C LEU A 92 -9.46 17.97 13.25
N PHE A 93 -9.31 16.87 13.99
CA PHE A 93 -8.80 15.59 13.49
C PHE A 93 -9.83 14.48 13.65
N ASN A 94 -11.01 14.68 13.05
CA ASN A 94 -11.99 13.62 12.90
C ASN A 94 -11.35 12.37 12.30
N ALA A 95 -11.73 11.21 12.83
CA ALA A 95 -11.57 9.91 12.20
C ALA A 95 -12.17 10.01 10.79
N ASP A 96 -11.28 10.27 9.83
CA ASP A 96 -11.66 10.73 8.50
C ASP A 96 -12.02 9.49 7.69
N LYS A 97 -13.24 8.98 7.91
CA LYS A 97 -13.81 7.84 7.19
C LYS A 97 -13.78 8.04 5.66
N GLY A 98 -13.61 9.29 5.20
CA GLY A 98 -13.45 9.66 3.80
C GLY A 98 -12.00 9.66 3.30
N PHE A 99 -10.97 9.63 4.16
CA PHE A 99 -9.57 9.81 3.74
C PHE A 99 -9.15 8.88 2.60
N ILE A 100 -9.41 7.58 2.73
CA ILE A 100 -9.03 6.58 1.71
C ILE A 100 -9.73 6.86 0.37
N LYS A 101 -10.99 7.30 0.42
CA LYS A 101 -11.77 7.61 -0.79
C LYS A 101 -11.35 8.93 -1.44
N ASN A 102 -10.94 9.90 -0.64
CA ASN A 102 -10.63 11.26 -1.07
C ASN A 102 -9.17 11.42 -1.53
N SER A 103 -8.26 10.60 -1.00
CA SER A 103 -6.86 10.56 -1.43
C SER A 103 -6.72 9.78 -2.74
N LYS A 104 -6.11 10.41 -3.74
CA LYS A 104 -5.86 9.80 -5.05
C LYS A 104 -4.92 8.60 -4.94
N ILE A 105 -3.86 8.73 -4.15
CA ILE A 105 -2.87 7.68 -3.91
C ILE A 105 -3.51 6.52 -3.15
N CYS A 106 -4.22 6.78 -2.04
CA CYS A 106 -4.86 5.72 -1.26
C CYS A 106 -5.95 5.00 -2.05
N SER A 107 -6.76 5.73 -2.83
CA SER A 107 -7.78 5.13 -3.69
C SER A 107 -7.14 4.24 -4.75
N PHE A 108 -6.11 4.72 -5.43
CA PHE A 108 -5.36 3.94 -6.41
C PHE A 108 -4.77 2.66 -5.81
N VAL A 109 -4.02 2.77 -4.71
CA VAL A 109 -3.41 1.61 -4.04
C VAL A 109 -4.48 0.61 -3.61
N SER A 110 -5.62 1.09 -3.08
CA SER A 110 -6.74 0.21 -2.69
C SER A 110 -7.30 -0.59 -3.87
N THR A 111 -7.39 0.01 -5.06
CA THR A 111 -7.87 -0.68 -6.27
C THR A 111 -6.85 -1.66 -6.84
N LYS A 112 -5.57 -1.50 -6.51
CA LYS A 112 -4.44 -2.25 -7.07
C LYS A 112 -3.88 -3.34 -6.18
N ILE A 113 -4.58 -3.63 -5.08
CA ILE A 113 -4.22 -4.69 -4.12
C ILE A 113 -4.02 -6.06 -4.78
N PRO A 114 -4.91 -6.54 -5.67
CA PRO A 114 -4.74 -7.84 -6.31
C PRO A 114 -3.45 -7.92 -7.14
N GLU A 115 -3.15 -6.88 -7.92
CA GLU A 115 -1.92 -6.78 -8.71
C GLU A 115 -0.69 -6.76 -7.80
N ILE A 116 -0.67 -5.93 -6.75
CA ILE A 116 0.44 -5.86 -5.79
C ILE A 116 0.76 -7.23 -5.18
N ILE A 117 -0.25 -8.00 -4.78
CA ILE A 117 -0.04 -9.33 -4.19
C ILE A 117 0.50 -10.30 -5.24
N ASN A 118 -0.15 -10.39 -6.40
CA ASN A 118 0.22 -11.35 -7.43
C ASN A 118 1.63 -11.11 -7.96
N ASP A 119 1.97 -9.85 -8.25
CA ASP A 119 3.24 -9.49 -8.84
C ASP A 119 4.38 -9.60 -7.83
N ILE A 120 4.15 -9.27 -6.55
CA ILE A 120 5.15 -9.57 -5.53
C ILE A 120 5.36 -11.09 -5.43
N GLN A 121 4.29 -11.88 -5.34
CA GLN A 121 4.38 -13.33 -5.21
C GLN A 121 5.09 -14.00 -6.39
N SER A 122 4.86 -13.56 -7.63
CA SER A 122 5.54 -14.11 -8.81
C SER A 122 7.04 -13.85 -8.83
N ASN A 123 7.52 -12.83 -8.11
CA ASN A 123 8.92 -12.45 -8.03
C ASN A 123 9.65 -13.04 -6.80
N LEU A 124 8.94 -13.78 -5.92
CA LEU A 124 9.56 -14.44 -4.76
C LEU A 124 10.09 -15.82 -5.15
N THR A 125 11.40 -15.94 -5.34
CA THR A 125 12.09 -17.24 -5.44
C THR A 125 12.52 -17.70 -4.03
N VAL A 126 12.04 -18.88 -3.62
CA VAL A 126 12.25 -19.43 -2.26
C VAL A 126 13.68 -19.92 -2.03
N GLU A 127 14.46 -20.07 -3.10
CA GLU A 127 15.79 -20.69 -3.05
C GLU A 127 16.81 -19.90 -2.22
N ARG A 128 16.59 -18.61 -1.97
CA ARG A 128 17.45 -17.81 -1.09
C ARG A 128 16.71 -16.68 -0.41
N ILE A 129 16.65 -16.68 0.92
CA ILE A 129 16.10 -15.56 1.69
C ILE A 129 17.06 -14.36 1.57
N SER A 130 16.61 -13.32 0.87
CA SER A 130 17.30 -12.03 0.77
C SER A 130 16.56 -10.94 1.55
N GLN A 131 17.24 -9.84 1.88
CA GLN A 131 16.60 -8.68 2.53
C GLN A 131 15.47 -8.12 1.67
N THR A 132 15.63 -8.12 0.34
CA THR A 132 14.60 -7.71 -0.63
C THR A 132 13.36 -8.59 -0.53
N ILE A 133 13.54 -9.91 -0.53
CA ILE A 133 12.44 -10.89 -0.38
C ILE A 133 11.70 -10.68 0.95
N LEU A 134 12.44 -10.51 2.05
CA LEU A 134 11.86 -10.25 3.37
C LEU A 134 11.05 -8.94 3.40
N SER A 135 11.53 -7.88 2.74
CA SER A 135 10.77 -6.62 2.67
C SER A 135 9.49 -6.77 1.85
N CYS A 136 9.55 -7.46 0.71
CA CYS A 136 8.39 -7.78 -0.11
C CYS A 136 7.35 -8.62 0.65
N LEU A 137 7.78 -9.63 1.42
CA LEU A 137 6.90 -10.43 2.29
C LEU A 137 6.20 -9.57 3.35
N ASN A 138 6.92 -8.65 3.99
CA ASN A 138 6.32 -7.70 4.93
C ASN A 138 5.24 -6.84 4.27
N THR A 139 5.44 -6.45 3.01
CA THR A 139 4.44 -5.72 2.22
C THR A 139 3.20 -6.58 1.98
N VAL A 140 3.36 -7.84 1.58
CA VAL A 140 2.24 -8.80 1.42
C VAL A 140 1.45 -8.96 2.73
N ILE A 141 2.12 -9.16 3.87
CA ILE A 141 1.49 -9.31 5.19
C ILE A 141 0.64 -8.08 5.54
N ILE A 142 1.19 -6.88 5.35
CA ILE A 142 0.46 -5.63 5.61
C ILE A 142 -0.73 -5.47 4.67
N THR A 143 -0.60 -5.84 3.39
CA THR A 143 -1.71 -5.83 2.43
C THR A 143 -2.84 -6.76 2.88
N ILE A 144 -2.52 -7.98 3.31
CA ILE A 144 -3.51 -8.93 3.85
C ILE A 144 -4.20 -8.37 5.09
N LYS A 145 -3.43 -7.74 6.00
CA LYS A 145 -3.98 -7.09 7.20
C LYS A 145 -4.97 -5.98 6.84
N PHE A 146 -4.63 -5.16 5.83
CA PHE A 146 -5.49 -4.09 5.33
C PHE A 146 -6.77 -4.61 4.68
N ILE A 147 -6.70 -5.65 3.85
CA ILE A 147 -7.91 -6.30 3.30
C ILE A 147 -8.81 -6.81 4.44
N SER A 148 -8.20 -7.39 5.47
CA SER A 148 -8.92 -7.94 6.62
C SER A 148 -9.61 -6.88 7.47
N SER A 149 -9.07 -5.66 7.57
CA SER A 149 -9.72 -4.55 8.27
C SER A 149 -10.84 -3.91 7.44
N CYS A 150 -10.72 -3.92 6.10
CA CYS A 150 -11.76 -3.45 5.19
C CYS A 150 -12.96 -4.39 5.09
N CYS A 151 -12.81 -5.66 5.45
CA CYS A 151 -13.91 -6.60 5.55
C CYS A 151 -14.60 -6.44 6.90
N PRO A 152 -15.85 -5.95 6.97
CA PRO A 152 -16.61 -6.06 8.21
C PRO A 152 -16.72 -7.55 8.54
N LYS A 153 -16.04 -7.98 9.62
CA LYS A 153 -16.37 -9.26 10.27
C LYS A 153 -17.86 -9.23 10.49
N ASN A 154 -18.58 -10.27 10.07
CA ASN A 154 -19.99 -10.48 10.35
C ASN A 154 -20.29 -10.05 11.80
N ARG A 155 -20.74 -8.80 11.99
CA ARG A 155 -21.48 -8.43 13.19
C ARG A 155 -22.68 -9.34 13.13
N LYS A 156 -22.88 -10.15 14.16
CA LYS A 156 -24.01 -11.06 14.29
C LYS A 156 -25.28 -10.34 13.83
N VAL A 157 -25.81 -10.70 12.66
CA VAL A 157 -27.15 -10.30 12.23
C VAL A 157 -27.78 -11.59 11.73
N GLY A 158 -28.93 -11.91 12.33
CA GLY A 158 -29.75 -13.06 11.97
C GLY A 158 -30.10 -13.05 10.48
N HIS A 159 -30.47 -14.25 10.02
CA HIS A 159 -31.04 -14.59 8.72
C HIS A 159 -31.22 -13.45 7.70
N GLY A 160 -30.42 -13.49 6.64
CA GLY A 160 -30.67 -12.68 5.44
C GLY A 160 -29.49 -12.69 4.49
N LYS A 161 -29.63 -13.44 3.38
CA LYS A 161 -28.65 -13.58 2.28
C LYS A 161 -28.11 -12.23 1.80
N ILE A 162 -26.78 -12.06 1.70
CA ILE A 162 -26.16 -10.96 0.92
C ILE A 162 -24.98 -11.48 0.06
N ASN A 163 -25.19 -11.38 -1.25
CA ASN A 163 -24.30 -11.38 -2.42
C ASN A 163 -22.88 -11.97 -2.35
N SER A 164 -22.70 -13.07 -3.08
CA SER A 164 -21.60 -14.03 -3.03
C SER A 164 -20.45 -13.84 -4.06
N ARG A 165 -20.32 -12.67 -4.72
CA ARG A 165 -19.23 -12.47 -5.70
C ARG A 165 -17.90 -11.99 -5.07
N ILE A 166 -17.94 -11.12 -4.06
CA ILE A 166 -16.72 -10.67 -3.35
C ILE A 166 -16.14 -11.78 -2.43
N SER A 167 -16.93 -12.82 -2.14
CA SER A 167 -16.51 -13.93 -1.27
C SER A 167 -15.62 -14.97 -1.96
N ARG A 168 -15.69 -15.15 -3.29
CA ARG A 168 -14.91 -16.21 -3.95
C ARG A 168 -13.43 -15.84 -4.13
N ASP A 169 -13.14 -14.59 -4.47
CA ASP A 169 -11.76 -14.11 -4.61
C ASP A 169 -11.05 -13.98 -3.25
N LYS A 170 -11.80 -13.68 -2.18
CA LYS A 170 -11.29 -13.68 -0.80
C LYS A 170 -10.87 -15.07 -0.32
N ILE A 171 -11.56 -16.12 -0.76
CA ILE A 171 -11.21 -17.52 -0.40
C ILE A 171 -9.96 -17.97 -1.17
N LYS A 172 -9.79 -17.57 -2.44
CA LYS A 172 -8.56 -17.85 -3.19
C LYS A 172 -7.33 -17.17 -2.59
N LEU A 173 -7.47 -15.92 -2.12
CA LEU A 173 -6.39 -15.21 -1.44
C LEU A 173 -6.03 -15.89 -0.10
N HIS A 174 -7.04 -16.40 0.63
CA HIS A 174 -6.82 -17.13 1.89
C HIS A 174 -6.08 -18.47 1.67
N LEU A 175 -6.37 -19.17 0.56
CA LEU A 175 -5.67 -20.40 0.15
C LEU A 175 -4.22 -20.13 -0.31
N SER A 176 -3.96 -18.97 -0.93
CA SER A 176 -2.59 -18.50 -1.23
C SER A 176 -1.79 -18.22 0.06
N THR A 177 -2.42 -17.63 1.08
CA THR A 177 -1.76 -17.37 2.38
C THR A 177 -1.45 -18.62 3.19
N GLN A 178 -2.22 -19.71 3.05
CA GLN A 178 -1.88 -20.99 3.68
C GLN A 178 -0.63 -21.63 3.08
N LYS A 179 -0.37 -21.46 1.77
CA LYS A 179 0.90 -21.90 1.16
C LYS A 179 2.10 -21.10 1.67
N LEU A 180 1.94 -19.80 1.90
CA LEU A 180 2.97 -18.94 2.49
C LEU A 180 3.28 -19.27 3.96
N GLY A 181 2.27 -19.67 4.74
CA GLY A 181 2.46 -20.13 6.12
C GLY A 181 3.27 -21.43 6.23
N VAL A 182 3.19 -22.31 5.23
CA VAL A 182 3.99 -23.55 5.16
C VAL A 182 5.44 -23.25 4.73
N LEU A 183 5.65 -22.24 3.89
CA LEU A 183 6.99 -21.83 3.41
C LEU A 183 7.82 -21.04 4.43
N LEU A 184 7.20 -20.46 5.47
CA LEU A 184 7.88 -19.68 6.52
C LEU A 184 8.17 -20.49 7.79
N LEU A 185 7.77 -21.77 7.84
CA LEU A 185 7.94 -22.67 8.99
C LEU A 185 8.80 -23.91 8.64
N GLN A 186 9.48 -23.90 7.50
CA GLN A 186 10.52 -24.87 7.11
C GLN A 186 11.87 -24.16 7.06
#